data_AF-A0A7C3GLN1-F1
#
_entry.id   AF-A0A7C3GLN1-F1
#
_cell.length_a   1.000
_cell.length_b   1.000
_cell.length_c   1.000
_cell.angle_alpha   90.00
_cell.angle_beta   90.00
_cell.angle_gamma   90.00
#
_symmetry.space_group_name_H-M   'P 1'
#
loop_
_entity.id
_entity.type
_entity.pdbx_description
1 polymer ?
#
loop_
_entity_poly.entity_id
_entity_poly.type
_entity_poly.pdbx_seq_one_letter_code
_entity_poly.pdbx_strand_id
1 'polypeptide(L)'
;MNCRQTRRLLSVQREWTEEERSAVQKHLAGCPACQAVAREYELMDRRLGRLPEPLPATALWPAIRARTITAGMAPASQPASRLRWAFQGMVLIALIALLTFLALGWRAGLMPTAGPSPSTGPWASGASAGATATIPLPTPQGMTETRTIIYGIQVQMMLDQEPAPVIEAVHDLGFGWVKQQVRWADIEPQPGEFRWDVLDRTVASLDDAGVHLLLNVVGSPRWAWPQGASYEVMGPPADPADFAAFMGALAARYRGRIGAYEIWQEQNIDYAWGGRVDVEEYMALLQKASQAIRSADPDALVLSGGLTPTGAPPPHAMDDARYLAAMYRLGLKTYADAVGVHLPTYNLPPDADWRTFQDPSAHFRGFEQFRHRSWSFRGTAEAYREVMEANNAADHPLWVTEFGWAVSDDPPRYWEHAGDNTPQEQAEFTLRALAMAEKWDWVEAMFLWNLNFAVVAPDSKEAMWSIVGPDWERTETFEALTQSTQRR
;
A
#
# COMPACT_ATOMS: atom_id res chain seq x y z
N MET A 1 -25.56 -4.87 -34.62
CA MET A 1 -25.11 -4.45 -33.28
C MET A 1 -24.15 -5.49 -32.71
N ASN A 2 -23.03 -5.07 -32.11
CA ASN A 2 -22.03 -5.97 -31.52
C ASN A 2 -22.17 -6.08 -29.99
N CYS A 3 -21.44 -7.00 -29.35
CA CYS A 3 -21.56 -7.25 -27.90
C CYS A 3 -21.31 -6.01 -27.04
N ARG A 4 -20.35 -5.15 -27.42
CA ARG A 4 -20.02 -3.92 -26.70
C ARG A 4 -21.18 -2.92 -26.73
N GLN A 5 -21.78 -2.73 -27.90
CA GLN A 5 -22.95 -1.86 -28.08
C GLN A 5 -24.18 -2.40 -27.33
N THR A 6 -24.43 -3.71 -27.41
CA THR A 6 -25.56 -4.35 -26.71
C THR A 6 -25.41 -4.24 -25.20
N ARG A 7 -24.22 -4.50 -24.64
CA ARG A 7 -23.98 -4.37 -23.19
C ARG A 7 -24.12 -2.95 -22.68
N ARG A 8 -23.67 -1.96 -23.46
CA ARG A 8 -23.86 -0.55 -23.13
C ARG A 8 -25.35 -0.18 -23.05
N LEU A 9 -26.17 -0.63 -24.01
CA LEU A 9 -27.60 -0.37 -23.98
C LEU A 9 -28.31 -1.08 -22.81
N LEU A 10 -27.89 -2.30 -22.45
CA LEU A 10 -28.40 -3.03 -21.28
C LEU A 10 -28.07 -2.36 -19.94
N SER A 11 -26.95 -1.66 -19.84
CA SER A 11 -26.48 -1.04 -18.58
C SER A 11 -27.09 0.33 -18.24
N VAL A 12 -27.78 0.98 -19.20
CA VAL A 12 -28.32 2.33 -18.99
C VAL A 12 -29.81 2.24 -18.69
N GLN A 13 -30.23 2.68 -17.50
CA GLN A 13 -31.64 2.82 -17.15
C GLN A 13 -32.26 4.02 -17.89
N ARG A 14 -32.74 3.76 -19.11
CA ARG A 14 -33.56 4.69 -19.90
C ARG A 14 -34.51 3.91 -20.82
N GLU A 15 -35.51 4.60 -21.34
CA GLU A 15 -36.32 4.05 -22.42
C GLU A 15 -35.47 3.92 -23.71
N TRP A 16 -35.55 2.74 -24.33
CA TRP A 16 -34.95 2.47 -25.64
C TRP A 16 -35.90 2.87 -26.76
N THR A 17 -35.35 3.37 -27.86
CA THR A 17 -36.13 3.54 -29.09
C THR A 17 -36.54 2.17 -29.65
N GLU A 18 -37.53 2.14 -30.54
CA GLU A 18 -37.98 0.89 -31.17
C GLU A 18 -36.86 0.23 -32.01
N GLU A 19 -36.03 1.05 -32.66
CA GLU A 19 -34.86 0.57 -33.39
C GLU A 19 -33.80 -0.05 -32.47
N GLU A 20 -33.52 0.59 -31.33
CA GLU A 20 -32.60 0.06 -30.30
C GLU A 20 -33.12 -1.26 -29.72
N ARG A 21 -34.42 -1.32 -29.40
CA ARG A 21 -35.08 -2.52 -28.88
C ARG A 21 -34.99 -3.70 -29.86
N SER A 22 -35.32 -3.46 -31.13
CA SER A 22 -35.22 -4.48 -32.19
C SER A 22 -33.77 -4.94 -32.41
N ALA A 23 -32.82 -4.00 -32.40
CA ALA A 23 -31.40 -4.32 -32.54
C ALA A 23 -30.84 -5.14 -31.37
N VAL A 24 -31.25 -4.83 -30.13
CA VAL A 24 -30.86 -5.58 -28.92
C VAL A 24 -31.44 -6.99 -28.99
N GLN A 25 -32.74 -7.13 -29.26
CA GLN A 25 -33.40 -8.43 -29.35
C GLN A 25 -32.78 -9.33 -30.42
N LYS A 26 -32.51 -8.77 -31.62
CA LYS A 26 -31.85 -9.50 -32.70
C LYS A 26 -30.45 -9.97 -32.31
N HIS A 27 -29.69 -9.17 -31.56
CA HIS A 27 -28.37 -9.58 -31.06
C HIS A 27 -28.46 -10.65 -29.97
N LEU A 28 -29.39 -10.48 -29.02
CA LEU A 28 -29.61 -11.44 -27.93
C LEU A 28 -30.02 -12.82 -28.47
N ALA A 29 -30.77 -12.90 -29.57
CA ALA A 29 -31.13 -14.18 -30.19
C ALA A 29 -29.91 -15.03 -30.63
N GLY A 30 -28.75 -14.40 -30.91
CA GLY A 30 -27.55 -15.08 -31.39
C GLY A 30 -26.35 -15.08 -30.44
N CYS A 31 -26.45 -14.50 -29.24
CA CYS A 31 -25.31 -14.32 -28.35
C CYS A 31 -25.60 -14.76 -26.90
N PRO A 32 -25.24 -16.01 -26.51
CA PRO A 32 -25.47 -16.53 -25.16
C PRO A 32 -24.84 -15.68 -24.05
N ALA A 33 -23.66 -15.09 -24.29
CA ALA A 33 -22.99 -14.23 -23.32
C ALA A 33 -23.74 -12.92 -23.05
N CYS A 34 -24.37 -12.32 -24.06
CA CYS A 34 -25.20 -11.13 -23.87
C CYS A 34 -26.58 -11.47 -23.29
N GLN A 35 -27.11 -12.67 -23.56
CA GLN A 35 -28.32 -13.17 -22.89
C GLN A 35 -28.12 -13.35 -21.38
N ALA A 36 -26.94 -13.82 -20.94
CA ALA A 36 -26.62 -13.94 -19.52
C ALA A 36 -26.64 -12.57 -18.82
N VAL A 37 -25.98 -11.58 -19.41
CA VAL A 37 -25.99 -10.19 -18.90
C VAL A 37 -27.40 -9.61 -18.87
N ALA A 38 -28.21 -9.81 -19.92
CA ALA A 38 -29.59 -9.34 -19.94
C ALA A 38 -30.44 -9.95 -18.80
N ARG A 39 -30.26 -11.25 -18.50
CA ARG A 39 -30.94 -11.91 -17.38
C ARG A 39 -30.54 -11.36 -16.02
N GLU A 40 -29.28 -10.96 -15.84
CA GLU A 40 -28.81 -10.33 -14.60
C GLU A 40 -29.48 -8.97 -14.37
N TYR A 41 -29.57 -8.13 -15.42
CA TYR A 41 -30.27 -6.86 -15.35
C TYR A 41 -31.78 -7.03 -15.09
N GLU A 42 -32.44 -8.00 -15.74
CA GLU A 42 -33.85 -8.33 -15.47
C GLU A 42 -34.08 -8.85 -14.03
N LEU A 43 -33.11 -9.57 -13.47
CA LEU A 43 -33.17 -10.03 -12.08
C LEU A 43 -33.02 -8.86 -11.11
N MET A 44 -32.11 -7.94 -11.41
CA MET A 44 -31.89 -6.72 -10.63
C MET A 44 -33.13 -5.81 -10.67
N ASP A 45 -33.71 -5.58 -11.84
CA ASP A 45 -34.93 -4.78 -11.99
C ASP A 45 -36.13 -5.41 -11.26
N ARG A 46 -36.28 -6.74 -11.33
CA ARG A 46 -37.29 -7.46 -10.52
C ARG A 46 -37.04 -7.37 -9.03
N ARG A 47 -35.79 -7.30 -8.57
CA ARG A 47 -35.48 -7.11 -7.14
C ARG A 47 -35.80 -5.68 -6.70
N LEU A 48 -35.50 -4.69 -7.54
CA LEU A 48 -35.85 -3.29 -7.29
C LEU A 48 -37.37 -3.09 -7.28
N GLY A 49 -38.11 -3.69 -8.22
CA GLY A 49 -39.57 -3.64 -8.27
C GLY A 49 -40.28 -4.46 -7.18
N ARG A 50 -39.54 -5.30 -6.42
CA ARG A 50 -40.04 -6.01 -5.23
C ARG A 50 -39.77 -5.25 -3.94
N LEU A 51 -39.05 -4.12 -4.00
CA LEU A 51 -38.96 -3.23 -2.86
C LEU A 51 -40.37 -2.72 -2.55
N PRO A 52 -40.79 -2.72 -1.27
CA PRO A 52 -42.12 -2.25 -0.90
C PRO A 52 -42.28 -0.78 -1.29
N GLU A 53 -43.30 -0.49 -2.10
CA GLU A 53 -43.72 0.87 -2.44
C GLU A 53 -44.91 1.27 -1.53
N PRO A 54 -44.90 2.47 -0.93
CA PRO A 54 -43.85 3.48 -1.08
C PRO A 54 -42.57 3.06 -0.36
N LEU A 55 -41.42 3.33 -0.99
CA LEU A 55 -40.14 3.37 -0.27
C LEU A 55 -40.38 4.11 1.05
N PRO A 56 -39.91 3.58 2.19
CA PRO A 56 -40.35 4.02 3.50
C PRO A 56 -40.29 5.54 3.56
N ALA A 57 -41.45 6.16 3.83
CA ALA A 57 -41.61 7.59 3.83
C ALA A 57 -40.45 8.23 4.60
N THR A 58 -40.00 9.42 4.20
CA THR A 58 -38.95 10.19 4.88
C THR A 58 -39.17 10.30 6.41
N ALA A 59 -40.41 10.10 6.87
CA ALA A 59 -40.86 10.00 8.26
C ALA A 59 -40.57 8.68 9.01
N LEU A 60 -40.14 7.58 8.36
CA LEU A 60 -39.70 6.34 9.02
C LEU A 60 -38.22 6.40 9.44
N TRP A 61 -37.44 7.31 8.85
CA TRP A 61 -36.04 7.52 9.20
C TRP A 61 -35.82 7.97 10.66
N PRO A 62 -36.67 8.81 11.28
CA PRO A 62 -36.59 9.10 12.71
C PRO A 62 -36.83 7.88 13.60
N ALA A 63 -37.76 6.99 13.27
CA ALA A 63 -38.04 5.78 14.06
C ALA A 63 -36.93 4.72 13.92
N ILE A 64 -36.38 4.59 12.71
CA ILE A 64 -35.22 3.74 12.44
C ILE A 64 -33.98 4.31 13.16
N ARG A 65 -33.71 5.62 13.09
CA ARG A 65 -32.65 6.31 13.86
C ARG A 65 -32.84 6.15 15.36
N ALA A 66 -34.06 6.30 15.87
CA ALA A 66 -34.33 6.17 17.30
C ALA A 66 -34.02 4.75 17.80
N ARG A 67 -34.32 3.72 17.00
CA ARG A 67 -33.96 2.32 17.33
C ARG A 67 -32.46 2.06 17.24
N THR A 68 -31.74 2.68 16.30
CA THR A 68 -30.26 2.59 16.25
C THR A 68 -29.59 3.35 17.41
N ILE A 69 -30.19 4.44 17.90
CA ILE A 69 -29.69 5.19 19.06
C ILE A 69 -29.95 4.43 20.37
N THR A 70 -31.09 3.74 20.54
CA THR A 70 -31.33 2.91 21.73
C THR A 70 -30.55 1.59 21.71
N ALA A 71 -30.17 1.10 20.53
CA ALA A 71 -29.30 -0.06 20.36
C ALA A 71 -27.83 0.38 20.31
N GLY A 72 -27.34 0.99 21.39
CA GLY A 72 -25.92 1.01 21.77
C GLY A 72 -24.87 1.63 20.83
N MET A 73 -25.23 2.16 19.66
CA MET A 73 -24.29 2.92 18.83
C MET A 73 -24.38 4.39 19.21
N ALA A 74 -23.44 4.85 20.03
CA ALA A 74 -23.28 6.27 20.31
C ALA A 74 -23.06 7.03 18.99
N PRO A 75 -23.87 8.04 18.66
CA PRO A 75 -23.62 8.85 17.48
C PRO A 75 -22.36 9.69 17.72
N ALA A 76 -21.41 9.61 16.79
CA ALA A 76 -20.33 10.58 16.66
C ALA A 76 -20.92 11.99 16.72
N SER A 77 -20.45 12.79 17.67
CA SER A 77 -20.88 14.18 17.86
C SER A 77 -20.61 14.99 16.59
N GLN A 78 -21.66 15.38 15.86
CA GLN A 78 -21.54 16.50 14.94
C GLN A 78 -21.48 17.79 15.75
N PRO A 79 -20.50 18.68 15.52
CA PRO A 79 -20.46 19.97 16.18
C PRO A 79 -21.56 20.86 15.56
N ALA A 80 -22.66 21.01 16.29
CA ALA A 80 -23.57 22.12 16.06
C ALA A 80 -22.84 23.44 16.34
N SER A 81 -22.79 24.30 15.32
CA SER A 81 -22.78 25.77 15.43
C SER A 81 -21.84 26.40 16.47
N ARG A 82 -20.52 26.21 16.32
CA ARG A 82 -19.51 27.12 16.91
C ARG A 82 -18.66 27.92 15.91
N LEU A 83 -19.05 27.94 14.63
CA LEU A 83 -18.31 28.62 13.56
C LEU A 83 -18.85 30.01 13.18
N ARG A 84 -19.81 30.58 13.92
CA ARG A 84 -20.27 31.97 13.73
C ARG A 84 -19.71 32.97 14.75
N TRP A 85 -19.11 32.50 15.85
CA TRP A 85 -18.54 33.37 16.90
C TRP A 85 -17.02 33.54 16.82
N ALA A 86 -16.28 32.60 16.22
CA ALA A 86 -14.82 32.71 16.05
C ALA A 86 -14.41 33.71 14.95
N PHE A 87 -15.24 33.88 13.90
CA PHE A 87 -14.95 34.82 12.81
C PHE A 87 -15.16 36.29 13.22
N GLN A 88 -16.10 36.56 14.14
CA GLN A 88 -16.31 37.91 14.68
C GLN A 88 -15.24 38.30 15.72
N GLY A 89 -14.71 37.32 16.48
CA GLY A 89 -13.60 37.55 17.42
C GLY A 89 -12.26 37.84 16.73
N MET A 90 -11.94 37.14 15.63
CA MET A 90 -10.68 37.36 14.89
C MET A 90 -10.65 38.70 14.15
N VAL A 91 -11.78 39.17 13.61
CA VAL A 91 -11.87 40.51 13.00
C VAL A 91 -11.71 41.62 14.03
N LEU A 92 -12.22 41.43 15.26
CA LEU A 92 -12.05 42.40 16.35
C LEU A 92 -10.59 42.44 16.85
N ILE A 93 -9.92 41.29 16.97
CA ILE A 93 -8.50 41.21 17.36
C ILE A 93 -7.59 41.82 16.28
N ALA A 94 -7.87 41.58 15.00
CA ALA A 94 -7.13 42.18 13.89
C ALA A 94 -7.33 43.71 13.81
N LEU A 95 -8.54 44.21 14.08
CA LEU A 95 -8.81 45.65 14.15
C LEU A 95 -8.15 46.32 15.36
N ILE A 96 -8.12 45.66 16.52
CA ILE A 96 -7.42 46.15 17.71
C ILE A 96 -5.90 46.17 17.45
N ALA A 97 -5.33 45.11 16.85
CA ALA A 97 -3.92 45.04 16.49
C ALA A 97 -3.52 46.14 15.49
N LEU A 98 -4.35 46.40 14.46
CA LEU A 98 -4.13 47.44 13.46
C LEU A 98 -4.22 48.84 14.06
N LEU A 99 -5.18 49.09 14.97
CA LEU A 99 -5.31 50.37 15.67
C LEU A 99 -4.17 50.60 16.67
N THR A 100 -3.67 49.55 17.34
CA THR A 100 -2.46 49.66 18.17
C THR A 100 -1.20 49.91 17.33
N PHE A 101 -1.08 49.30 16.15
CA PHE A 101 0.06 49.52 15.25
C PHE A 101 0.07 50.95 14.68
N LEU A 102 -1.11 51.51 14.38
CA LEU A 102 -1.27 52.90 13.96
C LEU A 102 -1.07 53.90 15.10
N ALA A 103 -1.40 53.53 16.35
CA ALA A 103 -1.17 54.37 17.53
C ALA A 103 0.28 54.36 18.04
N LEU A 104 1.05 53.30 17.77
CA LEU A 104 2.45 53.13 18.20
C LEU A 104 3.48 53.40 17.09
N GLY A 105 3.07 53.48 15.82
CA GLY A 105 3.95 53.65 14.65
C GLY A 105 4.38 55.10 14.33
N TRP A 106 4.07 56.07 15.18
CA TRP A 106 4.45 57.47 14.96
C TRP A 106 5.54 57.93 15.93
N ARG A 107 6.76 57.42 15.72
CA ARG A 107 8.02 58.10 16.11
C ARG A 107 9.24 57.41 15.48
N ALA A 108 10.05 58.23 14.79
CA ALA A 108 11.31 57.97 14.10
C ALA A 108 11.20 57.25 12.74
N GLY A 109 11.58 57.78 11.57
CA GLY A 109 12.35 58.98 11.22
C GLY A 109 13.71 58.64 10.62
N LEU A 110 13.80 58.67 9.27
CA LEU A 110 14.98 58.99 8.42
C LEU A 110 16.19 58.00 8.50
N MET A 111 16.88 57.55 7.44
CA MET A 111 17.20 58.06 6.10
C MET A 111 17.82 56.92 5.24
N PRO A 112 17.99 57.08 3.90
CA PRO A 112 18.43 56.03 2.98
C PRO A 112 19.93 56.10 2.62
N THR A 113 20.55 54.96 2.32
CA THR A 113 21.84 54.91 1.60
C THR A 113 21.84 53.84 0.51
N ALA A 114 22.39 54.23 -0.63
CA ALA A 114 22.30 53.60 -1.94
C ALA A 114 23.48 52.64 -2.26
N GLY A 115 23.15 51.55 -2.97
CA GLY A 115 23.99 50.81 -3.95
C GLY A 115 25.29 50.14 -3.47
N PRO A 116 25.96 49.31 -4.31
CA PRO A 116 25.64 48.91 -5.69
C PRO A 116 25.75 47.38 -5.99
N SER A 117 25.11 46.91 -7.08
CA SER A 117 25.60 45.81 -7.94
C SER A 117 26.56 46.40 -9.00
N PRO A 118 27.39 45.68 -9.79
CA PRO A 118 27.35 44.25 -10.15
C PRO A 118 28.73 43.55 -10.29
N SER A 119 28.77 42.24 -10.58
CA SER A 119 29.81 41.68 -11.45
C SER A 119 29.40 40.34 -12.09
N THR A 120 29.24 40.38 -13.40
CA THR A 120 29.28 39.24 -14.33
C THR A 120 30.71 38.79 -14.56
N GLY A 121 30.95 37.48 -14.64
CA GLY A 121 32.19 36.91 -15.19
C GLY A 121 31.93 35.51 -15.77
N PRO A 122 32.57 35.11 -16.89
CA PRO A 122 32.11 34.04 -17.77
C PRO A 122 32.98 32.77 -17.67
N TRP A 123 32.70 31.81 -18.58
CA TRP A 123 33.54 30.68 -19.09
C TRP A 123 32.86 29.32 -18.82
N ALA A 124 32.22 28.68 -19.80
CA ALA A 124 32.76 27.96 -20.97
C ALA A 124 33.37 26.58 -20.63
N SER A 125 32.58 25.54 -20.93
CA SER A 125 32.93 24.23 -21.52
C SER A 125 34.35 23.68 -21.35
N GLY A 126 34.43 22.52 -20.70
CA GLY A 126 35.55 21.58 -20.80
C GLY A 126 35.07 20.16 -20.53
N ALA A 127 34.78 19.42 -21.61
CA ALA A 127 34.65 17.97 -21.57
C ALA A 127 36.03 17.35 -21.42
N SER A 128 36.19 16.42 -20.47
CA SER A 128 37.33 15.51 -20.42
C SER A 128 36.82 14.09 -20.18
N ALA A 129 36.95 13.26 -21.22
CA ALA A 129 36.88 11.81 -21.12
C ALA A 129 38.05 11.31 -20.25
N GLY A 130 37.75 10.60 -19.16
CA GLY A 130 38.70 10.00 -18.25
C GLY A 130 38.42 8.50 -18.08
N ALA A 131 39.39 7.71 -18.54
CA ALA A 131 39.56 6.26 -18.46
C ALA A 131 38.71 5.46 -17.46
N THR A 132 38.08 4.40 -17.99
CA THR A 132 37.53 3.24 -17.27
C THR A 132 38.64 2.53 -16.49
N ALA A 133 38.62 2.63 -15.17
CA ALA A 133 39.41 1.78 -14.28
C ALA A 133 38.53 0.61 -13.83
N THR A 134 38.83 -0.60 -14.32
CA THR A 134 38.22 -1.85 -13.86
C THR A 134 38.79 -2.19 -12.48
N ILE A 135 37.99 -2.02 -11.43
CA ILE A 135 38.32 -2.54 -10.09
C ILE A 135 37.95 -4.04 -10.08
N PRO A 136 38.85 -4.95 -9.68
CA PRO A 136 38.49 -6.36 -9.52
C PRO A 136 37.56 -6.51 -8.30
N LEU A 137 36.41 -7.14 -8.51
CA LEU A 137 35.48 -7.54 -7.45
C LEU A 137 36.21 -8.46 -6.44
N PRO A 138 36.13 -8.18 -5.13
CA PRO A 138 36.63 -9.11 -4.13
C PRO A 138 35.79 -10.40 -4.22
N THR A 139 36.49 -11.53 -4.35
CA THR A 139 35.89 -12.86 -4.24
C THR A 139 35.40 -13.05 -2.80
N PRO A 140 34.15 -13.50 -2.54
CA PRO A 140 33.71 -13.79 -1.18
C PRO A 140 34.53 -14.97 -0.63
N GLN A 141 35.50 -14.67 0.24
CA GLN A 141 36.12 -15.68 1.09
C GLN A 141 35.13 -16.01 2.21
N GLY A 142 34.89 -17.31 2.40
CA GLY A 142 33.99 -17.83 3.41
C GLY A 142 34.32 -17.33 4.81
N MET A 143 33.46 -16.47 5.32
CA MET A 143 33.15 -16.34 6.73
C MET A 143 31.66 -16.65 6.83
N THR A 144 31.31 -17.68 7.59
CA THR A 144 29.97 -17.80 8.19
C THR A 144 29.81 -16.64 9.18
N GLU A 145 29.61 -15.42 8.68
CA GLU A 145 28.89 -14.43 9.45
C GLU A 145 27.48 -14.98 9.61
N THR A 146 27.02 -15.16 10.85
CA THR A 146 25.61 -15.34 11.13
C THR A 146 24.89 -14.12 10.58
N ARG A 147 24.41 -14.23 9.34
CA ARG A 147 23.58 -13.22 8.69
C ARG A 147 22.41 -12.95 9.64
N THR A 148 22.36 -11.73 10.18
CA THR A 148 21.25 -11.33 11.03
C THR A 148 20.13 -10.89 10.10
N ILE A 149 18.98 -11.55 10.20
CA ILE A 149 17.79 -11.17 9.45
C ILE A 149 17.33 -9.78 9.89
N ILE A 150 16.86 -8.98 8.94
CA ILE A 150 16.26 -7.67 9.19
C ILE A 150 14.83 -7.89 9.69
N TYR A 151 14.53 -7.38 10.88
CA TYR A 151 13.15 -7.29 11.37
C TYR A 151 12.62 -5.88 11.16
N GLY A 152 11.46 -5.80 10.53
CA GLY A 152 10.70 -4.58 10.43
C GLY A 152 9.21 -4.79 10.62
N ILE A 153 8.46 -3.69 10.60
CA ILE A 153 7.01 -3.68 10.77
C ILE A 153 6.39 -2.60 9.89
N GLN A 154 5.22 -2.90 9.31
CA GLN A 154 4.41 -1.91 8.63
C GLN A 154 3.88 -0.89 9.63
N VAL A 155 4.07 0.39 9.32
CA VAL A 155 3.48 1.52 10.06
C VAL A 155 2.58 2.35 9.15
N GLN A 156 1.63 3.05 9.75
CA GLN A 156 0.72 3.96 9.05
C GLN A 156 0.84 5.37 9.62
N MET A 157 1.92 6.07 9.24
CA MET A 157 2.25 7.43 9.67
C MET A 157 1.63 8.51 8.77
N MET A 158 1.28 8.17 7.53
CA MET A 158 0.78 9.12 6.53
C MET A 158 -0.66 9.62 6.79
N LEU A 159 -1.34 9.10 7.82
CA LEU A 159 -2.67 9.56 8.25
C LEU A 159 -2.58 10.53 9.45
N ASP A 160 -1.62 11.46 9.39
CA ASP A 160 -1.35 12.44 10.45
C ASP A 160 -1.08 11.83 11.84
N GLN A 161 -0.53 10.61 11.86
CA GLN A 161 -0.11 9.96 13.09
C GLN A 161 1.18 10.61 13.61
N GLU A 162 1.18 10.94 14.91
CA GLU A 162 2.37 11.43 15.59
C GLU A 162 3.48 10.36 15.57
N PRO A 163 4.73 10.71 15.17
CA PRO A 163 5.83 9.76 15.06
C PRO A 163 6.28 9.12 16.38
N ALA A 164 6.21 9.87 17.48
CA ALA A 164 6.76 9.44 18.77
C ALA A 164 6.27 8.06 19.26
N PRO A 165 4.96 7.77 19.35
CA PRO A 165 4.49 6.46 19.79
C PRO A 165 4.86 5.32 18.84
N VAL A 166 4.95 5.60 17.52
CA VAL A 166 5.41 4.61 16.53
C VAL A 166 6.87 4.25 16.78
N ILE A 167 7.72 5.25 16.99
CA ILE A 167 9.16 5.05 17.25
C ILE A 167 9.38 4.31 18.58
N GLU A 168 8.68 4.71 19.64
CA GLU A 168 8.73 4.02 20.94
C GLU A 168 8.36 2.54 20.81
N ALA A 169 7.25 2.26 20.11
CA ALA A 169 6.81 0.89 19.85
C ALA A 169 7.84 0.06 19.06
N VAL A 170 8.44 0.65 18.01
CA VAL A 170 9.47 -0.03 17.20
C VAL A 170 10.73 -0.35 18.02
N HIS A 171 11.15 0.58 18.88
CA HIS A 171 12.28 0.38 19.79
C HIS A 171 11.98 -0.70 20.84
N ASP A 172 10.77 -0.72 21.40
CA ASP A 172 10.33 -1.74 22.37
C ASP A 172 10.26 -3.16 21.77
N LEU A 173 9.93 -3.28 20.49
CA LEU A 173 10.00 -4.54 19.75
C LEU A 173 11.46 -4.97 19.47
N GLY A 174 12.40 -4.02 19.59
CA GLY A 174 13.79 -4.16 19.19
C GLY A 174 13.96 -4.35 17.67
N PHE A 175 13.01 -3.82 16.88
CA PHE A 175 13.09 -3.82 15.43
C PHE A 175 13.90 -2.61 14.96
N GLY A 176 14.63 -2.77 13.86
CA GLY A 176 15.46 -1.70 13.29
C GLY A 176 14.86 -1.02 12.06
N TRP A 177 13.77 -1.57 11.52
CA TRP A 177 13.18 -1.14 10.27
C TRP A 177 11.66 -0.91 10.39
N VAL A 178 11.15 0.05 9.63
CA VAL A 178 9.72 0.19 9.36
C VAL A 178 9.46 0.19 7.86
N LYS A 179 8.29 -0.31 7.47
CA LYS A 179 7.74 -0.13 6.12
C LYS A 179 6.63 0.92 6.18
N GLN A 180 6.72 1.94 5.34
CA GLN A 180 5.68 2.94 5.16
C GLN A 180 5.25 2.95 3.69
N GLN A 181 3.94 2.82 3.44
CA GLN A 181 3.40 3.04 2.10
C GLN A 181 3.05 4.50 1.90
N VAL A 182 3.37 5.03 0.72
CA VAL A 182 2.93 6.36 0.24
C VAL A 182 2.30 6.24 -1.14
N ARG A 183 1.34 7.10 -1.42
CA ARG A 183 0.80 7.25 -2.77
C ARG A 183 1.48 8.42 -3.47
N TRP A 184 1.99 8.19 -4.67
CA TRP A 184 2.51 9.25 -5.54
C TRP A 184 1.47 10.36 -5.72
N ALA A 185 0.19 10.00 -5.89
CA ALA A 185 -0.91 10.95 -6.04
C ALA A 185 -1.10 11.94 -4.88
N ASP A 186 -0.75 11.54 -3.65
CA ASP A 186 -0.89 12.40 -2.48
C ASP A 186 0.27 13.39 -2.37
N ILE A 187 1.44 12.99 -2.88
CA ILE A 187 2.68 13.76 -2.82
C ILE A 187 2.79 14.70 -4.04
N GLU A 188 2.42 14.26 -5.25
CA GLU A 188 2.49 15.08 -6.47
C GLU A 188 1.12 15.13 -7.18
N PRO A 189 0.13 15.82 -6.57
CA PRO A 189 -1.22 15.89 -7.13
C PRO A 189 -1.32 16.63 -8.47
N GLN A 190 -0.34 17.48 -8.78
CA GLN A 190 -0.15 18.12 -10.08
C GLN A 190 1.31 17.99 -10.52
N PRO A 191 1.62 17.93 -11.82
CA PRO A 191 2.99 17.76 -12.29
C PRO A 191 3.92 18.85 -11.73
N GLY A 192 4.96 18.44 -11.01
CA GLY A 192 5.94 19.33 -10.37
C GLY A 192 5.49 20.04 -9.10
N GLU A 193 4.23 19.87 -8.66
CA GLU A 193 3.71 20.46 -7.42
C GLU A 193 3.74 19.42 -6.28
N PHE A 194 4.84 19.41 -5.52
CA PHE A 194 5.03 18.44 -4.45
C PHE A 194 4.49 18.91 -3.09
N ARG A 195 3.92 17.97 -2.34
CA ARG A 195 3.44 18.08 -0.96
C ARG A 195 4.25 17.14 -0.07
N TRP A 196 5.36 17.65 0.45
CA TRP A 196 6.32 16.85 1.22
C TRP A 196 6.02 16.80 2.72
N ASP A 197 5.18 17.70 3.25
CA ASP A 197 5.14 18.02 4.69
C ASP A 197 5.03 16.81 5.62
N VAL A 198 4.12 15.88 5.33
CA VAL A 198 3.92 14.68 6.15
C VAL A 198 5.10 13.71 6.02
N LEU A 199 5.57 13.48 4.79
CA LEU A 199 6.67 12.57 4.53
C LEU A 199 8.00 13.12 5.07
N ASP A 200 8.22 14.44 5.01
CA ASP A 200 9.38 15.12 5.60
C ASP A 200 9.45 14.86 7.11
N ARG A 201 8.33 15.02 7.82
CA ARG A 201 8.25 14.73 9.26
C ARG A 201 8.50 13.26 9.56
N THR A 202 7.92 12.37 8.76
CA THR A 202 8.08 10.91 8.92
C THR A 202 9.54 10.49 8.72
N VAL A 203 10.16 10.85 7.59
CA VAL A 203 11.55 10.51 7.29
C VAL A 203 12.48 11.12 8.34
N ALA A 204 12.25 12.39 8.72
CA ALA A 204 13.10 13.03 9.72
C ALA A 204 13.03 12.36 11.08
N SER A 205 11.83 12.03 11.56
CA SER A 205 11.66 11.43 12.89
C SER A 205 12.25 10.03 12.96
N LEU A 206 12.13 9.23 11.89
CA LEU A 206 12.70 7.88 11.83
C LEU A 206 14.24 7.93 11.78
N ASP A 207 14.79 8.79 10.92
CA ASP A 207 16.23 8.99 10.77
C ASP A 207 16.88 9.49 12.08
N ASP A 208 16.28 10.49 12.73
CA ASP A 208 16.74 11.01 14.03
C ASP A 208 16.69 9.95 15.14
N ALA A 209 15.80 8.97 15.02
CA ALA A 209 15.65 7.85 15.95
C ALA A 209 16.48 6.61 15.56
N GLY A 210 17.26 6.67 14.47
CA GLY A 210 18.05 5.54 13.99
C GLY A 210 17.21 4.36 13.48
N VAL A 211 15.96 4.60 13.05
CA VAL A 211 15.06 3.60 12.48
C VAL A 211 15.14 3.67 10.96
N HIS A 212 15.49 2.55 10.32
CA HIS A 212 15.57 2.48 8.87
C HIS A 212 14.19 2.42 8.21
N LEU A 213 14.05 3.06 7.06
CA LEU A 213 12.80 3.14 6.32
C LEU A 213 12.87 2.34 5.02
N LEU A 214 11.96 1.37 4.88
CA LEU A 214 11.50 0.84 3.60
C LEU A 214 10.30 1.67 3.13
N LEU A 215 10.47 2.49 2.09
CA LEU A 215 9.39 3.30 1.54
C LEU A 215 8.75 2.58 0.34
N ASN A 216 7.50 2.14 0.50
CA ASN A 216 6.72 1.56 -0.59
C ASN A 216 5.93 2.65 -1.33
N VAL A 217 6.09 2.72 -2.65
CA VAL A 217 5.47 3.78 -3.47
C VAL A 217 4.46 3.19 -4.45
N VAL A 218 3.21 3.64 -4.34
CA VAL A 218 2.07 3.18 -5.17
C VAL A 218 1.23 4.35 -5.69
N GLY A 219 0.15 4.08 -6.40
CA GLY A 219 -0.95 5.02 -6.65
C GLY A 219 -0.59 6.28 -7.44
N SER A 220 -0.57 6.18 -8.77
CA SER A 220 -0.27 7.31 -9.67
C SER A 220 -1.29 8.45 -9.59
N PRO A 221 -0.88 9.73 -9.70
CA PRO A 221 -1.79 10.87 -9.78
C PRO A 221 -2.57 10.87 -11.07
N ARG A 222 -3.81 11.39 -11.05
CA ARG A 222 -4.71 11.35 -12.20
C ARG A 222 -4.12 11.94 -13.49
N TRP A 223 -3.25 12.93 -13.39
CA TRP A 223 -2.63 13.55 -14.56
C TRP A 223 -1.69 12.60 -15.31
N ALA A 224 -1.16 11.58 -14.63
CA ALA A 224 -0.23 10.60 -15.19
C ALA A 224 -0.94 9.37 -15.77
N TRP A 225 -2.26 9.24 -15.64
CA TRP A 225 -2.99 8.01 -16.00
C TRP A 225 -3.20 7.87 -17.52
N PRO A 226 -3.33 6.61 -18.01
CA PRO A 226 -3.74 6.38 -19.40
C PRO A 226 -5.08 7.03 -19.73
N GLN A 227 -5.18 7.62 -20.92
CA GLN A 227 -6.40 8.28 -21.35
C GLN A 227 -7.58 7.29 -21.38
N GLY A 228 -8.67 7.64 -20.68
CA GLY A 228 -9.89 6.82 -20.64
C GLY A 228 -9.83 5.63 -19.68
N ALA A 229 -8.78 5.50 -18.88
CA ALA A 229 -8.71 4.50 -17.81
C ALA A 229 -9.75 4.75 -16.71
N SER A 230 -10.21 3.67 -16.06
CA SER A 230 -11.09 3.73 -14.89
C SER A 230 -10.26 4.06 -13.65
N TYR A 231 -10.62 5.12 -12.93
CA TYR A 231 -9.97 5.54 -11.69
C TYR A 231 -10.58 4.88 -10.43
N GLU A 232 -11.30 3.77 -10.60
CA GLU A 232 -11.96 3.05 -9.50
C GLU A 232 -10.97 2.31 -8.60
N VAL A 233 -9.82 1.94 -9.15
CA VAL A 233 -8.74 1.24 -8.44
C VAL A 233 -7.43 1.98 -8.62
N MET A 234 -6.37 1.62 -7.90
CA MET A 234 -5.04 2.21 -8.15
C MET A 234 -4.44 1.62 -9.44
N GLY A 235 -3.66 2.41 -10.18
CA GLY A 235 -3.11 1.99 -11.46
C GLY A 235 -1.81 2.68 -11.83
N PRO A 236 -1.04 2.06 -12.74
CA PRO A 236 0.24 2.60 -13.20
C PRO A 236 0.05 3.86 -14.05
N PRO A 237 1.10 4.68 -14.23
CA PRO A 237 1.04 5.79 -15.18
C PRO A 237 0.96 5.30 -16.63
N ALA A 238 0.54 6.18 -17.54
CA ALA A 238 0.61 5.98 -18.98
C ALA A 238 2.06 5.92 -19.48
N ASP A 239 2.91 6.80 -18.95
CA ASP A 239 4.35 6.82 -19.22
C ASP A 239 5.12 6.48 -17.94
N PRO A 240 5.82 5.33 -17.91
CA PRO A 240 6.74 4.98 -16.83
C PRO A 240 7.81 6.04 -16.53
N ALA A 241 8.12 6.95 -17.47
CA ALA A 241 9.06 8.06 -17.25
C ALA A 241 8.54 9.09 -16.24
N ASP A 242 7.22 9.30 -16.15
CA ASP A 242 6.64 10.24 -15.18
C ASP A 242 6.84 9.72 -13.75
N PHE A 243 6.61 8.42 -13.53
CA PHE A 243 6.89 7.79 -12.25
C PHE A 243 8.39 7.78 -11.93
N ALA A 244 9.24 7.57 -12.93
CA ALA A 244 10.69 7.64 -12.75
C ALA A 244 11.15 9.06 -12.35
N ALA A 245 10.57 10.11 -12.93
CA ALA A 245 10.85 11.49 -12.53
C ALA A 245 10.45 11.75 -11.07
N PHE A 246 9.28 11.25 -10.65
CA PHE A 246 8.85 11.29 -9.26
C PHE A 246 9.83 10.55 -8.34
N MET A 247 10.18 9.30 -8.67
CA MET A 247 11.11 8.51 -7.86
C MET A 247 12.50 9.13 -7.79
N GLY A 248 12.98 9.77 -8.86
CA GLY A 248 14.23 10.52 -8.85
C GLY A 248 14.16 11.75 -7.94
N ALA A 249 13.07 12.52 -7.96
CA ALA A 249 12.86 13.66 -7.07
C ALA A 249 12.76 13.23 -5.60
N LEU A 250 12.04 12.13 -5.34
CA LEU A 250 11.89 11.51 -4.03
C LEU A 250 13.26 11.06 -3.48
N ALA A 251 14.02 10.31 -4.27
CA ALA A 251 15.35 9.82 -3.87
C ALA A 251 16.36 10.95 -3.69
N ALA A 252 16.34 11.98 -4.55
CA ALA A 252 17.21 13.14 -4.40
C ALA A 252 16.90 13.91 -3.11
N ARG A 253 15.62 14.03 -2.74
CA ARG A 253 15.18 14.75 -1.54
C ARG A 253 15.61 14.04 -0.25
N TYR A 254 15.51 12.72 -0.22
CA TYR A 254 15.77 11.91 0.97
C TYR A 254 17.06 11.10 0.88
N ARG A 255 18.01 11.56 0.07
CA ARG A 255 19.27 10.87 -0.18
C ARG A 255 19.97 10.49 1.12
N GLY A 256 20.28 9.20 1.27
CA GLY A 256 20.95 8.64 2.45
C GLY A 256 20.08 8.48 3.69
N ARG A 257 18.77 8.79 3.62
CA ARG A 257 17.82 8.71 4.75
C ARG A 257 16.77 7.62 4.58
N ILE A 258 16.55 7.16 3.35
CA ILE A 258 15.67 6.03 3.05
C ILE A 258 16.55 4.82 2.73
N GLY A 259 16.39 3.74 3.50
CA GLY A 259 17.21 2.54 3.36
C GLY A 259 16.86 1.73 2.11
N ALA A 260 15.57 1.71 1.75
CA ALA A 260 15.10 0.97 0.58
C ALA A 260 13.81 1.57 -0.02
N TYR A 261 13.65 1.44 -1.33
CA TYR A 261 12.44 1.79 -2.06
C TYR A 261 11.78 0.54 -2.67
N GLU A 262 10.55 0.23 -2.26
CA GLU A 262 9.75 -0.83 -2.86
C GLU A 262 8.87 -0.26 -3.98
N ILE A 263 9.11 -0.73 -5.21
CA ILE A 263 8.48 -0.18 -6.41
C ILE A 263 7.17 -0.89 -6.70
N TRP A 264 6.08 -0.18 -6.39
CA TRP A 264 4.70 -0.66 -6.46
C TRP A 264 4.38 -1.76 -5.44
N GLN A 265 3.16 -2.28 -5.49
CA GLN A 265 2.67 -3.36 -4.65
C GLN A 265 1.59 -4.17 -5.39
N GLU A 266 1.61 -5.49 -5.22
CA GLU A 266 0.60 -6.45 -5.69
C GLU A 266 0.25 -6.34 -7.19
N GLN A 267 1.23 -5.94 -8.02
CA GLN A 267 1.08 -5.75 -9.48
C GLN A 267 0.58 -6.98 -10.24
N ASN A 268 0.57 -8.16 -9.61
CA ASN A 268 0.06 -9.41 -10.17
C ASN A 268 -1.46 -9.60 -9.98
N ILE A 269 -2.18 -8.62 -9.45
CA ILE A 269 -3.66 -8.53 -9.45
C ILE A 269 -4.16 -7.25 -10.13
N ASP A 270 -5.29 -7.36 -10.81
CA ASP A 270 -5.88 -6.27 -11.58
C ASP A 270 -6.31 -5.09 -10.71
N TYR A 271 -6.79 -5.35 -9.49
CA TYR A 271 -7.18 -4.34 -8.51
C TYR A 271 -6.02 -3.42 -8.11
N ALA A 272 -4.78 -3.92 -8.09
CA ALA A 272 -3.61 -3.10 -7.77
C ALA A 272 -2.91 -2.56 -9.02
N TRP A 273 -3.38 -2.89 -10.23
CA TRP A 273 -2.72 -2.52 -11.48
C TRP A 273 -3.69 -1.98 -12.55
N GLY A 274 -4.62 -1.13 -12.13
CA GLY A 274 -5.48 -0.38 -13.05
C GLY A 274 -6.45 -1.26 -13.85
N GLY A 275 -6.93 -2.36 -13.26
CA GLY A 275 -7.91 -3.27 -13.86
C GLY A 275 -7.33 -4.26 -14.87
N ARG A 276 -6.02 -4.50 -14.86
CA ARG A 276 -5.34 -5.51 -15.71
C ARG A 276 -4.11 -6.07 -15.01
N VAL A 277 -3.56 -7.16 -15.52
CA VAL A 277 -2.27 -7.70 -15.08
C VAL A 277 -1.32 -7.76 -16.27
N ASP A 278 -0.17 -7.10 -16.16
CA ASP A 278 0.85 -7.02 -17.22
C ASP A 278 2.25 -6.95 -16.59
N VAL A 279 3.05 -8.01 -16.78
CA VAL A 279 4.37 -8.11 -16.15
C VAL A 279 5.43 -7.33 -16.91
N GLU A 280 5.31 -7.23 -18.23
CA GLU A 280 6.19 -6.41 -19.07
C GLU A 280 6.04 -4.92 -18.76
N GLU A 281 4.80 -4.44 -18.57
CA GLU A 281 4.52 -3.06 -18.17
C GLU A 281 5.11 -2.74 -16.78
N TYR A 282 4.93 -3.66 -15.82
CA TYR A 282 5.53 -3.52 -14.50
C TYR A 282 7.07 -3.48 -14.56
N MET A 283 7.68 -4.38 -15.32
CA MET A 283 9.15 -4.43 -15.44
C MET A 283 9.72 -3.17 -16.11
N ALA A 284 8.99 -2.56 -17.05
CA ALA A 284 9.37 -1.26 -17.62
C ALA A 284 9.30 -0.13 -16.59
N LEU A 285 8.29 -0.12 -15.71
CA LEU A 285 8.17 0.81 -14.59
C LEU A 285 9.33 0.64 -13.60
N LEU A 286 9.57 -0.60 -13.15
CA LEU A 286 10.65 -0.94 -12.22
C LEU A 286 12.03 -0.53 -12.77
N GLN A 287 12.31 -0.83 -14.04
CA GLN A 287 13.57 -0.47 -14.68
C GLN A 287 13.84 1.04 -14.63
N LYS A 288 12.86 1.86 -15.04
CA LYS A 288 13.05 3.32 -15.06
C LYS A 288 13.12 3.92 -13.66
N ALA A 289 12.29 3.44 -12.73
CA ALA A 289 12.34 3.87 -11.33
C ALA A 289 13.70 3.56 -10.70
N SER A 290 14.20 2.33 -10.88
CA SER A 290 15.52 1.91 -10.39
C SER A 290 16.65 2.79 -10.92
N GLN A 291 16.64 3.10 -12.23
CA GLN A 291 17.64 3.99 -12.84
C GLN A 291 17.58 5.41 -12.26
N ALA A 292 16.38 5.97 -12.07
CA ALA A 292 16.22 7.31 -11.52
C ALA A 292 16.66 7.39 -10.06
N ILE A 293 16.29 6.39 -9.24
CA ILE A 293 16.69 6.30 -7.83
C ILE A 293 18.21 6.21 -7.73
N ARG A 294 18.86 5.25 -8.40
CA ARG A 294 20.31 5.06 -8.32
C ARG A 294 21.10 6.26 -8.86
N SER A 295 20.53 7.04 -9.77
CA SER A 295 21.14 8.28 -10.25
C SER A 295 21.12 9.38 -9.20
N ALA A 296 20.09 9.44 -8.37
CA ALA A 296 19.92 10.43 -7.31
C ALA A 296 20.58 10.02 -5.99
N ASP A 297 20.43 8.74 -5.63
CA ASP A 297 20.95 8.09 -4.43
C ASP A 297 21.56 6.71 -4.79
N PRO A 298 22.87 6.64 -5.09
CA PRO A 298 23.54 5.40 -5.49
C PRO A 298 23.56 4.31 -4.41
N ASP A 299 23.40 4.68 -3.14
CA ASP A 299 23.49 3.76 -2.00
C ASP A 299 22.11 3.19 -1.59
N ALA A 300 21.02 3.73 -2.15
CA ALA A 300 19.67 3.26 -1.86
C ALA A 300 19.40 1.89 -2.48
N LEU A 301 18.78 1.01 -1.68
CA LEU A 301 18.30 -0.28 -2.17
C LEU A 301 16.97 -0.10 -2.94
N VAL A 302 16.80 -0.87 -3.99
CA VAL A 302 15.58 -0.93 -4.80
C VAL A 302 15.00 -2.33 -4.73
N LEU A 303 13.74 -2.44 -4.30
CA LEU A 303 12.99 -3.69 -4.26
C LEU A 303 11.95 -3.71 -5.37
N SER A 304 11.69 -4.91 -5.92
CA SER A 304 10.43 -5.10 -6.65
C SER A 304 9.24 -5.00 -5.71
N GLY A 305 8.07 -4.68 -6.24
CA GLY A 305 6.83 -4.61 -5.49
C GLY A 305 6.42 -5.98 -4.98
N GLY A 306 5.93 -6.01 -3.75
CA GLY A 306 5.42 -7.19 -3.07
C GLY A 306 4.42 -7.97 -3.91
N LEU A 307 4.76 -9.21 -4.27
CA LEU A 307 3.84 -10.12 -4.95
C LEU A 307 2.75 -10.59 -4.00
N THR A 308 1.50 -10.59 -4.47
CA THR A 308 0.37 -11.15 -3.71
C THR A 308 0.15 -12.62 -4.07
N PRO A 309 0.10 -13.54 -3.09
CA PRO A 309 -0.18 -14.95 -3.35
C PRO A 309 -1.66 -15.14 -3.71
N THR A 310 -1.96 -15.49 -4.95
CA THR A 310 -3.37 -15.60 -5.40
C THR A 310 -3.79 -17.03 -5.72
N GLY A 311 -2.89 -17.81 -6.31
CA GLY A 311 -3.24 -19.07 -6.98
C GLY A 311 -4.32 -18.93 -8.07
N ALA A 312 -4.71 -17.70 -8.41
CA ALA A 312 -5.81 -17.41 -9.32
C ALA A 312 -5.29 -17.23 -10.76
N PRO A 313 -6.05 -17.73 -11.75
CA PRO A 313 -5.68 -17.57 -13.15
C PRO A 313 -6.14 -16.20 -13.71
N PRO A 314 -5.66 -15.85 -14.92
CA PRO A 314 -6.13 -14.67 -15.67
C PRO A 314 -7.66 -14.65 -15.87
N PRO A 315 -8.28 -13.47 -16.08
CA PRO A 315 -7.63 -12.18 -16.32
C PRO A 315 -7.37 -11.33 -15.06
N HIS A 316 -7.95 -11.69 -13.91
CA HIS A 316 -7.94 -10.85 -12.71
C HIS A 316 -6.64 -10.94 -11.91
N ALA A 317 -5.95 -12.07 -12.02
CA ALA A 317 -4.69 -12.30 -11.34
C ALA A 317 -3.75 -13.12 -12.22
N MET A 318 -2.47 -13.05 -11.90
CA MET A 318 -1.49 -14.04 -12.31
C MET A 318 -0.91 -14.70 -11.07
N ASP A 319 -0.80 -16.03 -11.11
CA ASP A 319 -0.10 -16.79 -10.08
C ASP A 319 1.29 -16.19 -9.84
N ASP A 320 1.58 -15.92 -8.57
CA ASP A 320 2.74 -15.18 -8.08
C ASP A 320 4.07 -15.84 -8.45
N ALA A 321 4.18 -17.18 -8.39
CA ALA A 321 5.38 -17.88 -8.81
C ALA A 321 5.61 -17.75 -10.33
N ARG A 322 4.53 -17.82 -11.13
CA ARG A 322 4.62 -17.58 -12.58
C ARG A 322 4.98 -16.14 -12.90
N TYR A 323 4.45 -15.18 -12.15
CA TYR A 323 4.73 -13.76 -12.32
C TYR A 323 6.20 -13.47 -11.98
N LEU A 324 6.71 -13.98 -10.85
CA LEU A 324 8.13 -13.88 -10.47
C LEU A 324 9.06 -14.49 -11.53
N ALA A 325 8.73 -15.68 -12.03
CA ALA A 325 9.51 -16.31 -13.09
C ALA A 325 9.54 -15.44 -14.37
N ALA A 326 8.45 -14.74 -14.69
CA ALA A 326 8.40 -13.80 -15.80
C ALA A 326 9.26 -12.55 -15.54
N MET A 327 9.22 -12.00 -14.33
CA MET A 327 10.09 -10.88 -13.93
C MET A 327 11.58 -11.24 -14.10
N TYR A 328 12.00 -12.45 -13.70
CA TYR A 328 13.38 -12.90 -13.90
C TYR A 328 13.78 -12.99 -15.38
N ARG A 329 12.91 -13.52 -16.24
CA ARG A 329 13.13 -13.53 -17.70
C ARG A 329 13.27 -12.12 -18.30
N LEU A 330 12.65 -11.13 -17.67
CA LEU A 330 12.70 -9.72 -18.03
C LEU A 330 13.84 -8.94 -17.34
N GLY A 331 14.73 -9.63 -16.62
CA GLY A 331 15.93 -9.04 -16.05
C GLY A 331 15.76 -8.45 -14.65
N LEU A 332 14.81 -8.95 -13.84
CA LEU A 332 14.58 -8.51 -12.46
C LEU A 332 15.85 -8.28 -11.63
N LYS A 333 16.78 -9.24 -11.66
CA LYS A 333 18.04 -9.20 -10.91
C LYS A 333 18.94 -8.00 -11.26
N THR A 334 18.74 -7.39 -12.43
CA THR A 334 19.46 -6.20 -12.86
C THR A 334 18.86 -4.91 -12.29
N TYR A 335 17.56 -4.92 -11.98
CA TYR A 335 16.81 -3.71 -11.65
C TYR A 335 16.45 -3.60 -10.16
N ALA A 336 16.42 -4.72 -9.44
CA ALA A 336 16.13 -4.74 -8.00
C ALA A 336 17.23 -5.47 -7.23
N ASP A 337 17.63 -4.93 -6.08
CA ASP A 337 18.60 -5.53 -5.15
C ASP A 337 17.97 -6.70 -4.39
N ALA A 338 16.66 -6.66 -4.15
CA ALA A 338 15.89 -7.73 -3.53
C ALA A 338 14.49 -7.86 -4.15
N VAL A 339 13.89 -9.04 -3.97
CA VAL A 339 12.51 -9.30 -4.40
C VAL A 339 11.57 -9.04 -3.23
N GLY A 340 10.68 -8.05 -3.37
CA GLY A 340 9.57 -7.86 -2.45
C GLY A 340 8.51 -8.95 -2.64
N VAL A 341 8.08 -9.57 -1.54
CA VAL A 341 7.03 -10.61 -1.54
C VAL A 341 6.12 -10.49 -0.32
N HIS A 342 4.84 -10.84 -0.47
CA HIS A 342 3.94 -11.04 0.67
C HIS A 342 3.80 -12.54 0.94
N LEU A 343 3.81 -12.94 2.21
CA LEU A 343 3.57 -14.33 2.61
C LEU A 343 2.19 -14.47 3.26
N PRO A 344 1.34 -15.40 2.76
CA PRO A 344 -0.03 -15.54 3.21
C PRO A 344 -0.09 -16.35 4.51
N THR A 345 -1.05 -16.02 5.37
CA THR A 345 -1.12 -16.53 6.75
C THR A 345 -2.51 -17.07 7.11
N TYR A 346 -3.58 -16.42 6.64
CA TYR A 346 -4.99 -16.81 6.82
C TYR A 346 -5.27 -17.41 8.20
N ASN A 347 -5.78 -18.64 8.28
CA ASN A 347 -6.03 -19.40 9.50
C ASN A 347 -5.12 -20.65 9.58
N LEU A 348 -3.89 -20.56 9.08
CA LEU A 348 -2.93 -21.67 9.08
C LEU A 348 -1.72 -21.34 9.95
N PRO A 349 -1.22 -22.28 10.77
CA PRO A 349 0.11 -22.16 11.36
C PRO A 349 1.19 -21.95 10.26
N PRO A 350 2.25 -21.18 10.52
CA PRO A 350 3.23 -20.83 9.48
C PRO A 350 3.97 -22.05 8.91
N ASP A 351 4.15 -23.08 9.72
CA ASP A 351 4.83 -24.34 9.39
C ASP A 351 3.91 -25.42 8.79
N ALA A 352 2.61 -25.14 8.69
CA ALA A 352 1.63 -26.07 8.16
C ALA A 352 1.91 -26.45 6.69
N ASP A 353 1.90 -27.75 6.41
CA ASP A 353 1.94 -28.25 5.03
C ASP A 353 0.56 -28.08 4.38
N TRP A 354 0.45 -27.14 3.45
CA TRP A 354 -0.79 -26.83 2.74
C TRP A 354 -1.44 -28.03 2.04
N ARG A 355 -0.67 -29.08 1.73
CA ARG A 355 -1.17 -30.29 1.07
C ARG A 355 -1.95 -31.18 2.02
N THR A 356 -1.58 -31.19 3.30
CA THR A 356 -2.03 -32.21 4.26
C THR A 356 -2.69 -31.62 5.51
N PHE A 357 -2.41 -30.36 5.85
CA PHE A 357 -2.98 -29.69 7.02
C PHE A 357 -4.51 -29.67 6.96
N GLN A 358 -5.12 -29.89 8.11
CA GLN A 358 -6.55 -29.88 8.35
C GLN A 358 -6.81 -29.29 9.73
N ASP A 359 -7.84 -28.46 9.82
CA ASP A 359 -8.35 -27.97 11.09
C ASP A 359 -9.86 -28.24 11.17
N PRO A 360 -10.29 -29.30 11.88
CA PRO A 360 -11.71 -29.60 12.04
C PRO A 360 -12.50 -28.52 12.79
N SER A 361 -11.83 -27.69 13.60
CA SER A 361 -12.45 -26.58 14.36
C SER A 361 -12.60 -25.30 13.55
N ALA A 362 -11.82 -25.10 12.49
CA ALA A 362 -11.89 -23.90 11.68
C ALA A 362 -13.26 -23.72 11.00
N HIS A 363 -13.81 -22.51 11.09
CA HIS A 363 -15.02 -22.10 10.36
C HIS A 363 -14.70 -21.79 8.90
N PHE A 364 -13.58 -21.13 8.64
CA PHE A 364 -13.11 -20.82 7.30
C PHE A 364 -12.39 -22.02 6.67
N ARG A 365 -12.98 -22.55 5.59
CA ARG A 365 -12.50 -23.77 4.90
C ARG A 365 -11.85 -23.50 3.55
N GLY A 366 -11.52 -22.23 3.25
CA GLY A 366 -10.99 -21.83 1.94
C GLY A 366 -9.75 -22.62 1.53
N PHE A 367 -8.78 -22.77 2.45
CA PHE A 367 -7.55 -23.51 2.18
C PHE A 367 -7.76 -25.01 1.94
N GLU A 368 -8.71 -25.65 2.64
CA GLU A 368 -8.98 -27.08 2.47
C GLU A 368 -9.76 -27.38 1.20
N GLN A 369 -10.68 -26.49 0.83
CA GLN A 369 -11.48 -26.61 -0.39
C GLN A 369 -10.65 -26.33 -1.65
N PHE A 370 -9.70 -25.40 -1.56
CA PHE A 370 -8.89 -24.94 -2.69
C PHE A 370 -7.40 -25.07 -2.37
N ARG A 371 -6.96 -26.28 -2.01
CA ARG A 371 -5.57 -26.58 -1.62
C ARG A 371 -4.59 -26.03 -2.64
N HIS A 372 -3.85 -25.02 -2.21
CA HIS A 372 -2.85 -24.35 -3.00
C HIS A 372 -1.83 -23.71 -2.07
N ARG A 373 -0.58 -23.60 -2.51
CA ARG A 373 0.50 -23.01 -1.69
C ARG A 373 0.22 -21.56 -1.28
N SER A 374 -0.57 -20.81 -2.07
CA SER A 374 -0.92 -19.40 -1.81
C SER A 374 -1.77 -19.17 -0.57
N TRP A 375 -2.19 -20.24 0.12
CA TRP A 375 -2.82 -20.15 1.44
C TRP A 375 -1.83 -20.31 2.60
N SER A 376 -0.60 -20.73 2.33
CA SER A 376 0.39 -21.13 3.34
C SER A 376 1.65 -20.27 3.25
N PHE A 377 2.07 -19.80 4.42
CA PHE A 377 3.28 -19.05 4.64
C PHE A 377 4.51 -19.80 4.10
N ARG A 378 4.75 -21.00 4.65
CA ARG A 378 5.86 -21.87 4.23
C ARG A 378 5.76 -22.27 2.76
N GLY A 379 4.59 -22.71 2.32
CA GLY A 379 4.40 -23.21 0.95
C GLY A 379 4.69 -22.14 -0.10
N THR A 380 4.29 -20.90 0.16
CA THR A 380 4.59 -19.76 -0.72
C THR A 380 6.08 -19.41 -0.71
N ALA A 381 6.71 -19.34 0.48
CA ALA A 381 8.12 -19.01 0.61
C ALA A 381 9.04 -20.04 -0.10
N GLU A 382 8.76 -21.34 0.08
CA GLU A 382 9.49 -22.43 -0.59
C GLU A 382 9.33 -22.34 -2.12
N ALA A 383 8.14 -22.00 -2.63
CA ALA A 383 7.92 -21.86 -4.06
C ALA A 383 8.64 -20.66 -4.69
N TYR A 384 8.78 -19.55 -3.97
CA TYR A 384 9.64 -18.45 -4.44
C TYR A 384 11.09 -18.89 -4.53
N ARG A 385 11.59 -19.61 -3.53
CA ARG A 385 12.94 -20.18 -3.59
C ARG A 385 13.13 -21.10 -4.80
N GLU A 386 12.17 -21.99 -5.08
CA GLU A 386 12.21 -22.86 -6.27
C GLU A 386 12.27 -22.04 -7.58
N VAL A 387 11.48 -20.96 -7.69
CA VAL A 387 11.51 -20.07 -8.86
C VAL A 387 12.87 -19.38 -8.99
N MET A 388 13.45 -18.90 -7.90
CA MET A 388 14.75 -18.24 -7.90
C MET A 388 15.85 -19.20 -8.36
N GLU A 389 15.87 -20.43 -7.83
CA GLU A 389 16.82 -21.48 -8.25
C GLU A 389 16.68 -21.81 -9.73
N ALA A 390 15.44 -22.00 -10.21
CA ALA A 390 15.16 -22.30 -11.61
C ALA A 390 15.59 -21.18 -12.58
N ASN A 391 15.75 -19.95 -12.09
CA ASN A 391 16.19 -18.79 -12.88
C ASN A 391 17.65 -18.39 -12.61
N ASN A 392 18.45 -19.23 -11.94
CA ASN A 392 19.85 -18.94 -11.55
C ASN A 392 19.99 -17.65 -10.71
N ALA A 393 19.01 -17.41 -9.84
CA ALA A 393 18.92 -16.22 -8.98
C ALA A 393 18.80 -16.60 -7.49
N ALA A 394 19.32 -17.76 -7.10
CA ALA A 394 19.27 -18.23 -5.71
C ALA A 394 20.02 -17.31 -4.71
N ASP A 395 20.91 -16.47 -5.21
CA ASP A 395 21.67 -15.44 -4.49
C ASP A 395 20.95 -14.08 -4.42
N HIS A 396 19.81 -13.93 -5.09
CA HIS A 396 19.01 -12.69 -5.06
C HIS A 396 18.09 -12.73 -3.83
N PRO A 397 18.23 -11.86 -2.83
CA PRO A 397 17.49 -12.02 -1.58
C PRO A 397 15.99 -11.76 -1.71
N LEU A 398 15.20 -12.48 -0.90
CA LEU A 398 13.80 -12.16 -0.64
C LEU A 398 13.68 -11.21 0.55
N TRP A 399 12.88 -10.17 0.36
CA TRP A 399 12.37 -9.33 1.44
C TRP A 399 10.88 -9.60 1.57
N VAL A 400 10.48 -10.24 2.67
CA VAL A 400 9.06 -10.47 2.97
C VAL A 400 8.50 -9.14 3.47
N THR A 401 7.90 -8.38 2.58
CA THR A 401 7.45 -7.01 2.87
C THR A 401 6.09 -6.97 3.55
N GLU A 402 5.35 -8.09 3.61
CA GLU A 402 4.15 -8.31 4.43
C GLU A 402 4.00 -9.79 4.85
N PHE A 403 3.68 -10.00 6.13
CA PHE A 403 3.13 -11.25 6.67
C PHE A 403 2.43 -10.94 8.01
N GLY A 404 1.51 -11.78 8.47
CA GLY A 404 0.88 -11.62 9.80
C GLY A 404 -0.52 -12.22 9.85
N TRP A 405 -1.02 -12.59 11.03
CA TRP A 405 -2.33 -13.24 11.18
C TRP A 405 -3.39 -12.23 11.63
N ALA A 406 -4.58 -12.28 11.04
CA ALA A 406 -5.71 -11.48 11.48
C ALA A 406 -6.42 -12.13 12.66
N VAL A 407 -6.91 -11.32 13.59
CA VAL A 407 -7.76 -11.74 14.70
C VAL A 407 -8.99 -10.84 14.76
N SER A 408 -10.19 -11.43 14.79
CA SER A 408 -11.44 -10.69 14.99
C SER A 408 -12.55 -11.59 15.51
N ASP A 409 -13.25 -11.15 16.56
CA ASP A 409 -14.43 -11.84 17.08
C ASP A 409 -15.66 -11.72 16.15
N ASP A 410 -15.70 -10.70 15.28
CA ASP A 410 -16.78 -10.45 14.32
C ASP A 410 -16.19 -10.07 12.95
N PRO A 411 -15.59 -11.04 12.23
CA PRO A 411 -14.94 -10.76 10.97
C PRO A 411 -15.97 -10.35 9.90
N PRO A 412 -15.70 -9.30 9.11
CA PRO A 412 -16.58 -8.94 8.02
C PRO A 412 -16.60 -10.05 6.96
N ARG A 413 -17.68 -10.05 6.16
CA ARG A 413 -17.82 -10.97 5.03
C ARG A 413 -16.57 -10.96 4.13
N TYR A 414 -16.13 -12.13 3.69
CA TYR A 414 -14.90 -12.41 2.93
C TYR A 414 -13.59 -12.35 3.74
N TRP A 415 -13.67 -12.08 5.05
CA TRP A 415 -12.53 -12.10 5.99
C TRP A 415 -12.74 -13.09 7.12
N GLU A 416 -13.58 -14.10 6.92
CA GLU A 416 -14.02 -15.04 7.96
C GLU A 416 -12.86 -15.82 8.62
N HIS A 417 -11.72 -15.97 7.92
CA HIS A 417 -10.50 -16.57 8.46
C HIS A 417 -9.94 -15.84 9.68
N ALA A 418 -10.22 -14.54 9.84
CA ALA A 418 -9.77 -13.78 11.01
C ALA A 418 -10.46 -14.23 12.30
N GLY A 419 -11.65 -14.85 12.22
CA GLY A 419 -12.36 -15.40 13.37
C GLY A 419 -11.93 -16.79 13.78
N ASP A 420 -11.01 -17.41 13.03
CA ASP A 420 -10.44 -18.72 13.39
C ASP A 420 -9.12 -18.60 14.16
N ASN A 421 -8.48 -17.43 14.17
CA ASN A 421 -7.27 -17.21 14.94
C ASN A 421 -7.61 -16.54 16.28
N THR A 422 -6.97 -17.00 17.35
CA THR A 422 -6.96 -16.33 18.65
C THR A 422 -5.83 -15.29 18.76
N PRO A 423 -5.90 -14.31 19.69
CA PRO A 423 -4.76 -13.44 20.00
C PRO A 423 -3.48 -14.22 20.35
N GLN A 424 -3.61 -15.34 21.07
CA GLN A 424 -2.50 -16.21 21.41
C GLN A 424 -1.88 -16.85 20.17
N GLU A 425 -2.70 -17.37 19.24
CA GLU A 425 -2.21 -17.94 17.99
C GLU A 425 -1.53 -16.90 17.10
N GLN A 426 -2.06 -15.67 17.03
CA GLN A 426 -1.39 -14.57 16.33
C GLN A 426 0.03 -14.36 16.86
N ALA A 427 0.21 -14.35 18.18
CA ALA A 427 1.51 -14.21 18.81
C ALA A 427 2.45 -15.39 18.52
N GLU A 428 1.96 -16.62 18.73
CA GLU A 428 2.73 -17.84 18.55
C GLU A 428 3.15 -18.07 17.09
N PHE A 429 2.23 -17.83 16.16
CA PHE A 429 2.48 -17.98 14.72
C PHE A 429 3.45 -16.91 14.22
N THR A 430 3.32 -15.67 14.69
CA THR A 430 4.26 -14.60 14.34
C THR A 430 5.68 -14.94 14.79
N LEU A 431 5.87 -15.34 16.06
CA LEU A 431 7.19 -15.75 16.57
C LEU A 431 7.76 -16.96 15.81
N ARG A 432 6.91 -17.95 15.51
CA ARG A 432 7.33 -19.15 14.76
C ARG A 432 7.74 -18.82 13.33
N ALA A 433 7.02 -17.93 12.65
CA ALA A 433 7.35 -17.47 11.31
C ALA A 433 8.71 -16.76 11.25
N LEU A 434 9.00 -15.88 12.23
CA LEU A 434 10.30 -15.23 12.35
C LEU A 434 11.43 -16.24 12.58
N ALA A 435 11.22 -17.22 13.47
CA ALA A 435 12.20 -18.29 13.73
C ALA A 435 12.41 -19.23 12.54
N MET A 436 11.43 -19.36 11.65
CA MET A 436 11.58 -20.08 10.38
C MET A 436 12.43 -19.27 9.40
N ALA A 437 12.16 -17.97 9.27
CA ALA A 437 12.90 -17.09 8.37
C ALA A 437 14.39 -16.99 8.73
N GLU A 438 14.76 -17.05 10.01
CA GLU A 438 16.16 -17.15 10.46
C GLU A 438 16.91 -18.37 9.91
N LYS A 439 16.20 -19.43 9.51
CA LYS A 439 16.77 -20.65 8.94
C LYS A 439 16.79 -20.63 7.41
N TRP A 440 16.20 -19.62 6.78
CA TRP A 440 16.12 -19.48 5.34
C TRP A 440 17.23 -18.55 4.84
N ASP A 441 18.28 -19.12 4.26
CA ASP A 441 19.43 -18.35 3.73
C ASP A 441 19.07 -17.46 2.51
N TRP A 442 17.84 -17.57 2.00
CA TRP A 442 17.29 -16.76 0.93
C TRP A 442 16.38 -15.62 1.39
N VAL A 443 16.07 -15.53 2.68
CA VAL A 443 15.29 -14.42 3.25
C VAL A 443 16.23 -13.47 4.01
N GLU A 444 16.18 -12.19 3.65
CA GLU A 444 16.95 -11.14 4.31
C GLU A 444 16.15 -10.32 5.29
N ALA A 445 14.87 -10.11 5.00
CA ALA A 445 14.03 -9.22 5.77
C ALA A 445 12.61 -9.76 5.95
N MET A 446 12.02 -9.49 7.10
CA MET A 446 10.65 -9.82 7.47
C MET A 446 9.96 -8.58 8.02
N PHE A 447 8.90 -8.13 7.35
CA PHE A 447 8.07 -6.98 7.76
C PHE A 447 6.69 -7.45 8.19
N LEU A 448 6.42 -7.34 9.50
CA LEU A 448 5.12 -7.71 10.07
C LEU A 448 4.05 -6.71 9.64
N TRP A 449 2.91 -7.20 9.16
CA TRP A 449 1.69 -6.45 8.90
C TRP A 449 0.74 -6.67 10.10
N ASN A 450 0.47 -5.69 10.96
CA ASN A 450 1.01 -4.33 11.00
C ASN A 450 1.07 -3.78 12.45
N LEU A 451 1.65 -2.59 12.63
CA LEU A 451 1.68 -1.94 13.94
C LEU A 451 0.32 -1.31 14.30
N ASN A 452 -0.05 -0.20 13.66
CA ASN A 452 -0.96 0.80 14.23
C ASN A 452 -2.22 1.11 13.41
N PHE A 453 -2.67 0.24 12.49
CA PHE A 453 -3.97 0.47 11.81
C PHE A 453 -5.14 0.58 12.78
N ALA A 454 -5.15 -0.19 13.88
CA ALA A 454 -6.18 -0.05 14.93
C ALA A 454 -6.20 1.35 15.59
N VAL A 455 -5.09 2.10 15.56
CA VAL A 455 -5.02 3.47 16.08
C VAL A 455 -5.59 4.47 15.07
N VAL A 456 -5.14 4.39 13.81
CA VAL A 456 -5.46 5.42 12.80
C VAL A 456 -6.71 5.12 12.00
N ALA A 457 -7.15 3.87 11.99
CA ALA A 457 -8.30 3.37 11.23
C ALA A 457 -8.94 2.14 11.93
N PRO A 458 -9.44 2.28 13.18
CA PRO A 458 -9.95 1.17 13.99
C PRO A 458 -11.06 0.33 13.33
N ASP A 459 -11.88 0.96 12.48
CA ASP A 459 -12.98 0.28 11.78
C ASP A 459 -12.56 -0.38 10.46
N SER A 460 -11.27 -0.31 10.11
CA SER A 460 -10.76 -0.89 8.88
C SER A 460 -10.47 -2.38 9.06
N LYS A 461 -10.52 -3.14 7.96
CA LYS A 461 -10.16 -4.57 7.99
C LYS A 461 -8.69 -4.77 8.40
N GLU A 462 -7.82 -3.82 8.07
CA GLU A 462 -6.39 -3.85 8.38
C GLU A 462 -6.12 -3.78 9.89
N ALA A 463 -7.05 -3.22 10.69
CA ALA A 463 -6.94 -3.18 12.15
C ALA A 463 -6.92 -4.58 12.77
N MET A 464 -7.50 -5.61 12.11
CA MET A 464 -7.48 -7.00 12.60
C MET A 464 -6.07 -7.61 12.67
N TRP A 465 -5.09 -6.98 12.02
CA TRP A 465 -3.67 -7.38 12.04
C TRP A 465 -2.81 -6.54 13.00
N SER A 466 -3.37 -5.49 13.58
CA SER A 466 -2.59 -4.57 14.41
C SER A 466 -2.10 -5.25 15.68
N ILE A 467 -0.86 -4.95 16.06
CA ILE A 467 -0.27 -5.44 17.31
C ILE A 467 -0.32 -4.40 18.44
N VAL A 468 -0.86 -3.22 18.17
CA VAL A 468 -1.36 -2.31 19.21
C VAL A 468 -2.84 -2.05 18.96
N GLY A 469 -3.61 -1.85 20.02
CA GLY A 469 -5.01 -1.45 19.88
C GLY A 469 -5.21 0.07 19.78
N PRO A 470 -6.47 0.56 19.74
CA PRO A 470 -6.78 1.95 19.41
C PRO A 470 -6.15 3.00 20.33
N ASP A 471 -5.90 2.66 21.59
CA ASP A 471 -5.30 3.55 22.60
C ASP A 471 -3.83 3.17 22.88
N TRP A 472 -3.17 2.52 21.91
CA TRP A 472 -1.80 1.99 22.02
C TRP A 472 -1.63 0.90 23.09
N GLU A 473 -2.70 0.21 23.48
CA GLU A 473 -2.59 -0.97 24.31
C GLU A 473 -1.82 -2.08 23.57
N ARG A 474 -0.90 -2.73 24.28
CA ARG A 474 -0.07 -3.80 23.72
C ARG A 474 -0.91 -5.07 23.61
N THR A 475 -0.96 -5.66 22.42
CA THR A 475 -1.59 -6.97 22.25
C THR A 475 -0.68 -8.09 22.76
N GLU A 476 -1.20 -9.32 22.85
CA GLU A 476 -0.38 -10.50 23.17
C GLU A 476 0.79 -10.68 22.19
N THR A 477 0.58 -10.36 20.91
CA THR A 477 1.64 -10.42 19.88
C THR A 477 2.75 -9.41 20.15
N PHE A 478 2.40 -8.18 20.54
CA PHE A 478 3.40 -7.16 20.90
C PHE A 478 4.23 -7.59 22.11
N GLU A 479 3.57 -8.01 23.18
CA GLU A 479 4.23 -8.48 24.41
C GLU A 479 5.15 -9.67 24.14
N ALA A 480 4.68 -10.64 23.34
CA ALA A 480 5.46 -11.81 22.97
C ALA A 480 6.72 -11.45 22.15
N LEU A 481 6.62 -10.48 21.24
CA LEU A 481 7.75 -9.98 20.45
C LEU A 481 8.77 -9.25 21.33
N THR A 482 8.34 -8.29 22.15
CA THR A 482 9.23 -7.57 23.07
C THR A 482 9.99 -8.54 24.00
N GLN A 483 9.28 -9.52 24.58
CA GLN A 483 9.92 -10.53 25.43
C GLN A 483 10.89 -11.45 24.67
N SER A 484 10.60 -11.75 23.39
CA SER A 484 11.48 -12.55 22.54
C SER A 484 12.79 -11.82 22.28
N THR A 485 12.72 -10.52 21.96
CA THR A 485 13.91 -9.70 21.66
C THR A 485 14.77 -9.48 22.90
N GLN A 486 14.18 -9.26 24.07
CA GLN A 486 14.92 -9.13 25.33
C GLN A 486 15.70 -10.38 25.75
N ARG A 487 15.36 -11.56 25.19
CA ARG A 487 16.05 -12.84 25.47
C ARG A 487 17.21 -13.13 24.53
N ARG A 488 17.34 -12.38 23.42
CA ARG A 488 18.45 -12.48 22.46
C ARG A 488 19.56 -11.54 22.88
#